data_AF-A0A8S9XEL8-F1
#
_entry.id   AF-A0A8S9XEL8-F1
#
_cell.length_a   1.000
_cell.length_b   1.000
_cell.length_c   1.000
_cell.angle_alpha   90.00
_cell.angle_beta   90.00
_cell.angle_gamma   90.00
#
_symmetry.space_group_name_H-M   'P 1'
#
loop_
_entity.id
_entity.type
_entity.pdbx_description
1 polymer ?
#
loop_
_entity_poly.entity_id
_entity_poly.type
_entity_poly.pdbx_seq_one_letter_code
_entity_poly.pdbx_strand_id
1 'polypeptide(L)'
;LKEAVEFHSRYVHTVISRIYYNVNSSWTGRISLQELRRSNLLQVIALLEKEEDINQITQYFSYEHFYVIYCKFWELDRDHDLFIDKHDLARHSDHALSTRLIDRIFSGAVTRGKPKDLQGQTNQLKMSYTEFVWFLLAEEDKSHPRAIEYWFR
;
A
#
# COMPACT_ATOMS: atom_id res chain seq x y z
N LEU A 1 11.64 1.62 21.50
CA LEU A 1 10.67 0.91 20.62
C LEU A 1 9.33 0.56 21.28
N LYS A 2 9.17 0.58 22.62
CA LYS A 2 7.87 0.44 23.31
C LYS A 2 6.96 1.69 23.25
N GLU A 3 7.44 2.81 22.72
CA GLU A 3 6.78 4.13 22.84
C GLU A 3 5.98 4.59 21.60
N ALA A 4 5.79 3.75 20.59
CA ALA A 4 4.93 4.11 19.46
C ALA A 4 4.27 2.87 18.83
N VAL A 5 3.35 2.24 19.57
CA VAL A 5 2.61 1.04 19.12
C VAL A 5 1.95 1.27 17.76
N GLU A 6 1.47 2.50 17.52
CA GLU A 6 0.84 2.89 16.25
C GLU A 6 1.84 2.85 15.08
N PHE A 7 3.00 3.49 15.22
CA PHE A 7 4.04 3.48 14.18
C PHE A 7 4.56 2.07 13.91
N HIS A 8 4.70 1.24 14.95
CA HIS A 8 5.09 -0.16 14.77
C HIS A 8 4.08 -0.93 13.92
N SER A 9 2.78 -0.79 14.22
CA SER A 9 1.71 -1.41 13.42
C SER A 9 1.75 -0.93 11.97
N ARG A 10 1.88 0.39 11.74
CA ARG A 10 1.92 0.98 10.38
C ARG A 10 3.12 0.50 9.58
N TYR A 11 4.28 0.38 10.21
CA TYR A 11 5.48 -0.19 9.60
C TYR A 11 5.22 -1.64 9.17
N VAL A 12 4.69 -2.49 10.07
CA VAL A 12 4.39 -3.89 9.77
C VAL A 12 3.39 -4.01 8.60
N HIS A 13 2.31 -3.22 8.60
CA HIS A 13 1.34 -3.20 7.52
C HIS A 13 1.95 -2.77 6.17
N THR A 14 2.87 -1.81 6.19
CA THR A 14 3.58 -1.35 4.99
C THR A 14 4.49 -2.44 4.44
N VAL A 15 5.29 -3.08 5.29
CA VAL A 15 6.17 -4.19 4.91
C VAL A 15 5.35 -5.34 4.31
N ILE A 16 4.27 -5.75 4.96
CA ILE A 16 3.35 -6.79 4.44
C ILE A 16 2.82 -6.38 3.06
N SER A 17 2.36 -5.14 2.91
CA SER A 17 1.84 -4.64 1.64
C SER A 17 2.89 -4.69 0.53
N ARG A 18 4.12 -4.25 0.81
CA ARG A 18 5.24 -4.32 -0.12
C ARG A 18 5.60 -5.75 -0.48
N ILE A 19 5.56 -6.68 0.48
CA ILE A 19 5.77 -8.12 0.22
C ILE A 19 4.70 -8.63 -0.74
N TYR A 20 3.42 -8.41 -0.46
CA TYR A 20 2.34 -8.90 -1.32
C TYR A 20 2.36 -8.23 -2.70
N TYR A 21 2.71 -6.95 -2.77
CA TYR A 21 2.82 -6.20 -4.02
C TYR A 21 3.81 -6.86 -5.00
N ASN A 22 4.99 -7.22 -4.50
CA ASN A 22 6.07 -7.81 -5.29
C ASN A 22 5.96 -9.35 -5.45
N VAL A 23 5.46 -10.06 -4.44
CA VAL A 23 5.50 -11.55 -4.40
C VAL A 23 4.19 -12.18 -4.89
N ASN A 24 3.02 -11.67 -4.50
CA ASN A 24 1.73 -12.31 -4.80
C ASN A 24 1.22 -11.97 -6.21
N SER A 25 1.96 -12.40 -7.25
CA SER A 25 1.64 -12.20 -8.68
C SER A 25 0.17 -12.45 -9.04
N SER A 26 -0.46 -13.43 -8.41
CA SER A 26 -1.81 -13.92 -8.73
C SER A 26 -2.98 -13.04 -8.23
N TRP A 27 -2.73 -11.96 -7.48
CA TRP A 27 -3.78 -11.15 -6.81
C TRP A 27 -4.69 -11.89 -5.82
N THR A 28 -4.40 -13.16 -5.51
CA THR A 28 -5.25 -14.01 -4.68
C THR A 28 -5.29 -13.61 -3.21
N GLY A 29 -4.34 -12.79 -2.75
CA GLY A 29 -4.14 -12.52 -1.33
C GLY A 29 -3.57 -13.71 -0.56
N ARG A 30 -3.06 -14.73 -1.27
CA ARG A 30 -2.42 -15.90 -0.68
C ARG A 30 -1.13 -16.19 -1.44
N ILE A 31 0.02 -15.97 -0.79
CA ILE A 31 1.32 -16.28 -1.40
C ILE A 31 1.47 -17.80 -1.50
N SER A 32 1.56 -18.31 -2.73
CA SER A 32 1.85 -19.72 -2.98
C SER A 32 3.35 -20.02 -2.83
N LEU A 33 3.68 -21.31 -2.67
CA LEU A 33 5.08 -21.75 -2.64
C LEU A 33 5.82 -21.42 -3.95
N GLN A 34 5.13 -21.45 -5.09
CA GLN A 34 5.71 -21.11 -6.39
C GLN A 34 6.03 -19.61 -6.49
N GLU A 35 5.12 -18.75 -6.00
CA GLU A 35 5.35 -17.31 -5.92
C GLU A 35 6.52 -16.98 -4.99
N LEU A 36 6.56 -17.60 -3.81
CA LEU A 36 7.66 -17.42 -2.87
C LEU A 36 9.01 -17.81 -3.49
N ARG A 37 9.09 -18.97 -4.14
CA ARG A 37 10.31 -19.47 -4.82
C ARG A 37 10.78 -18.59 -5.97
N ARG A 38 9.88 -17.91 -6.66
CA ARG A 38 10.21 -17.01 -7.78
C ARG A 38 10.56 -15.60 -7.33
N SER A 39 10.24 -15.26 -6.08
CA SER A 39 10.64 -13.98 -5.47
C SER A 39 12.01 -14.07 -4.82
N ASN A 40 12.55 -12.92 -4.45
CA ASN A 40 13.76 -12.81 -3.64
C ASN A 40 13.49 -12.64 -2.14
N LEU A 41 12.24 -12.81 -1.66
CA LEU A 41 11.87 -12.51 -0.27
C LEU A 41 12.76 -13.23 0.75
N LEU A 42 12.99 -14.53 0.57
CA LEU A 42 13.81 -15.31 1.51
C LEU A 42 15.29 -14.90 1.50
N GLN A 43 15.80 -14.48 0.34
CA GLN A 43 17.17 -13.96 0.22
C GLN A 43 17.30 -12.63 0.98
N VAL A 44 16.31 -11.74 0.85
CA VAL A 44 16.29 -10.47 1.57
C VAL A 44 16.13 -10.69 3.07
N ILE A 45 15.30 -11.63 3.51
CA ILE A 45 15.19 -12.00 4.93
C ILE A 45 16.54 -12.47 5.50
N ALA A 46 17.29 -13.28 4.75
CA ALA A 46 18.62 -13.73 5.18
C ALA A 46 19.65 -12.58 5.24
N LEU A 47 19.46 -11.49 4.48
CA LEU A 47 20.32 -10.31 4.56
C LEU A 47 20.06 -9.47 5.83
N LEU A 48 18.86 -9.53 6.41
CA LEU A 48 18.53 -8.80 7.64
C LEU A 48 19.39 -9.20 8.85
N GLU A 49 19.94 -10.42 8.85
CA GLU A 49 20.86 -10.86 9.91
C GLU A 49 22.28 -10.29 9.75
N LYS A 50 22.62 -9.78 8.56
CA LYS A 50 23.97 -9.33 8.21
C LYS A 50 24.09 -7.82 8.12
N GLU A 51 23.02 -7.15 7.71
CA GLU A 51 22.98 -5.71 7.52
C GLU A 51 22.41 -5.04 8.77
N GLU A 52 23.20 -4.20 9.43
CA GLU A 52 22.80 -3.52 10.66
C GLU A 52 21.88 -2.31 10.37
N ASP A 53 22.08 -1.64 9.23
CA ASP A 53 21.24 -0.53 8.80
C ASP A 53 20.06 -1.03 7.94
N ILE A 54 18.88 -1.08 8.56
CA ILE A 54 17.64 -1.52 7.90
C ILE A 54 17.32 -0.73 6.63
N ASN A 55 17.81 0.51 6.49
CA ASN A 55 17.56 1.34 5.31
C ASN A 55 18.39 0.92 4.10
N GLN A 56 19.51 0.21 4.28
CA GLN A 56 20.22 -0.43 3.18
C GLN A 56 19.41 -1.59 2.58
N ILE A 57 18.51 -2.19 3.36
CA ILE A 57 17.56 -3.20 2.89
C ILE A 57 16.33 -2.51 2.25
N THR A 58 16.57 -1.89 1.09
CA THR A 58 15.56 -1.12 0.35
C THR A 58 14.36 -1.96 -0.05
N GLN A 59 14.54 -3.26 -0.28
CA GLN A 59 13.47 -4.19 -0.63
C GLN A 59 12.70 -4.63 0.61
N TYR A 60 11.38 -4.40 0.59
CA TYR A 60 10.42 -4.72 1.66
C TYR A 60 10.58 -3.95 2.98
N PHE A 61 11.79 -3.89 3.55
CA PHE A 61 11.99 -3.59 4.97
C PHE A 61 12.51 -2.18 5.29
N SER A 62 13.01 -1.41 4.32
CA SER A 62 13.50 -0.04 4.57
C SER A 62 12.50 0.80 5.36
N TYR A 63 12.98 1.33 6.50
CA TYR A 63 12.19 2.17 7.39
C TYR A 63 11.99 3.57 6.80
N GLU A 64 12.99 4.10 6.08
CA GLU A 64 12.86 5.34 5.32
C GLU A 64 11.73 5.28 4.29
N HIS A 65 11.64 4.19 3.52
CA HIS A 65 10.53 4.01 2.57
C HIS A 65 9.17 3.98 3.28
N PHE A 66 9.09 3.29 4.42
CA PHE A 66 7.89 3.31 5.24
C PHE A 66 7.53 4.74 5.70
N TYR A 67 8.51 5.48 6.19
CA TYR A 67 8.29 6.82 6.74
C TYR A 67 7.74 7.78 5.67
N VAL A 68 8.31 7.76 4.46
CA VAL A 68 7.81 8.55 3.33
C VAL A 68 6.35 8.21 2.99
N ILE A 69 6.02 6.90 2.90
CA ILE A 69 4.65 6.45 2.62
C ILE A 69 3.69 6.91 3.73
N TYR A 70 4.11 6.77 4.99
CA TYR A 70 3.30 7.17 6.14
C TYR A 70 3.07 8.68 6.19
N CYS A 71 4.10 9.51 5.97
CA CYS A 71 3.96 10.96 5.92
C CYS A 71 2.98 11.40 4.84
N LYS A 72 3.10 10.84 3.63
CA LYS A 72 2.17 11.14 2.52
C LYS A 72 0.72 10.76 2.86
N PHE A 73 0.50 9.66 3.58
CA PHE A 73 -0.84 9.31 4.05
C PHE A 73 -1.35 10.30 5.11
N TRP A 74 -0.51 10.59 6.10
CA TRP A 74 -0.83 11.46 7.23
C TRP A 74 -1.18 12.89 6.81
N GLU A 75 -0.56 13.40 5.75
CA GLU A 75 -0.91 14.71 5.15
C GLU A 75 -2.33 14.74 4.55
N LEU A 76 -2.84 13.59 4.11
CA LEU A 76 -4.17 13.46 3.53
C LEU A 76 -5.23 13.22 4.62
N ASP A 77 -4.98 12.29 5.54
CA ASP A 77 -5.85 11.90 6.67
C ASP A 77 -5.80 12.95 7.81
N ARG A 78 -6.53 14.05 7.62
CA ARG A 78 -6.54 15.21 8.53
C ARG A 78 -7.37 14.99 9.80
N ASP A 79 -8.37 14.13 9.74
CA ASP A 79 -9.21 13.75 10.88
C ASP A 79 -8.66 12.54 11.65
N HIS A 80 -7.58 11.94 11.15
CA HIS A 80 -6.83 10.86 11.79
C HIS A 80 -7.70 9.63 12.05
N ASP A 81 -8.65 9.36 11.16
CA ASP A 81 -9.54 8.20 11.25
C ASP A 81 -8.94 6.96 10.56
N LEU A 82 -7.75 7.10 9.96
CA LEU A 82 -6.99 6.06 9.27
C LEU A 82 -7.60 5.61 7.95
N PHE A 83 -8.50 6.44 7.41
CA PHE A 83 -9.06 6.33 6.10
C PHE A 83 -8.91 7.66 5.34
N ILE A 84 -8.95 7.59 4.02
CA ILE A 84 -9.02 8.77 3.16
C ILE A 84 -10.17 8.61 2.18
N ASP A 85 -10.90 9.69 1.93
CA ASP A 85 -11.95 9.70 0.92
C ASP A 85 -11.43 10.21 -0.45
N LYS A 86 -12.36 10.40 -1.40
CA LYS A 86 -12.02 10.92 -2.73
C LYS A 86 -11.48 12.36 -2.69
N HIS A 87 -11.99 13.20 -1.79
CA HIS A 87 -11.58 14.59 -1.65
C HIS A 87 -10.20 14.68 -1.02
N ASP A 88 -9.90 13.79 -0.08
CA ASP A 88 -8.57 13.63 0.48
C ASP A 88 -7.58 13.19 -0.59
N LEU A 89 -7.87 12.10 -1.32
CA LEU A 89 -6.99 11.61 -2.38
C LEU A 89 -6.79 12.63 -3.51
N ALA A 90 -7.79 13.47 -3.80
CA ALA A 90 -7.63 14.55 -4.78
C ALA A 90 -6.50 15.50 -4.43
N ARG A 91 -6.22 15.74 -3.13
CA ARG A 91 -5.11 16.60 -2.67
C ARG A 91 -3.72 15.99 -2.90
N HIS A 92 -3.63 14.71 -3.24
CA HIS A 92 -2.36 14.06 -3.55
C HIS A 92 -1.65 14.74 -4.74
N SER A 93 -0.36 15.03 -4.57
CA SER A 93 0.53 15.59 -5.60
C SER A 93 -0.09 16.80 -6.34
N ASP A 94 -0.61 17.77 -5.58
CA ASP A 94 -1.21 19.01 -6.10
C ASP A 94 -2.30 18.78 -7.16
N HIS A 95 -3.19 17.81 -6.92
CA HIS A 95 -4.29 17.45 -7.83
C HIS A 95 -3.82 16.87 -9.17
N ALA A 96 -2.67 16.20 -9.21
CA ALA A 96 -2.17 15.53 -10.41
C ALA A 96 -3.10 14.44 -10.96
N LEU A 97 -3.91 13.80 -10.10
CA LEU A 97 -4.85 12.76 -10.52
C LEU A 97 -6.18 13.36 -11.00
N SER A 98 -6.64 12.93 -12.17
CA SER A 98 -7.97 13.31 -12.66
C SER A 98 -9.08 12.75 -11.76
N THR A 99 -10.19 13.48 -11.65
CA THR A 99 -11.37 13.04 -10.88
C THR A 99 -11.91 11.69 -11.35
N ARG A 100 -11.88 11.42 -12.65
CA ARG A 100 -12.27 10.11 -13.23
C ARG A 100 -11.39 8.97 -12.74
N LEU A 101 -10.09 9.21 -12.59
CA LEU A 101 -9.15 8.21 -12.09
C LEU A 101 -9.39 7.94 -10.60
N ILE A 102 -9.63 8.99 -9.81
CA ILE A 102 -10.00 8.87 -8.41
C ILE A 102 -11.30 8.05 -8.27
N ASP A 103 -12.33 8.38 -9.05
CA ASP A 103 -13.58 7.60 -9.06
C ASP A 103 -13.35 6.11 -9.35
N ARG A 104 -12.42 5.80 -10.26
CA ARG A 104 -12.05 4.43 -10.61
C ARG A 104 -11.33 3.71 -9.48
N ILE A 105 -10.40 4.36 -8.79
CA ILE A 105 -9.70 3.79 -7.63
C ILE A 105 -10.71 3.36 -6.56
N PHE A 106 -11.69 4.21 -6.26
CA PHE A 106 -12.72 3.93 -5.27
C PHE A 106 -13.85 3.01 -5.78
N SER A 107 -13.88 2.64 -7.07
CA SER A 107 -14.97 1.84 -7.65
C SER A 107 -14.97 0.35 -7.29
N GLY A 108 -13.95 -0.14 -6.58
CA GLY A 108 -13.75 -1.58 -6.35
C GLY A 108 -12.79 -2.25 -7.33
N ALA A 109 -12.24 -1.52 -8.30
CA ALA A 109 -11.32 -2.06 -9.31
C ALA A 109 -10.00 -2.58 -8.71
N VAL A 110 -9.51 -1.90 -7.68
CA VAL A 110 -8.17 -2.09 -7.09
C VAL A 110 -8.19 -2.29 -5.57
N THR A 111 -9.35 -2.18 -4.93
CA THR A 111 -9.51 -2.38 -3.49
C THR A 111 -9.79 -3.86 -3.19
N ARG A 112 -9.03 -4.45 -2.24
CA ARG A 112 -9.20 -5.85 -1.81
C ARG A 112 -10.21 -5.91 -0.67
N GLY A 113 -11.45 -5.53 -0.95
CA GLY A 113 -12.58 -5.65 -0.06
C GLY A 113 -13.81 -6.01 -0.87
N LYS A 114 -14.58 -7.02 -0.44
CA LYS A 114 -15.93 -7.14 -1.00
C LYS A 114 -16.68 -5.87 -0.59
N PRO A 115 -17.48 -5.25 -1.47
CA PRO A 115 -18.52 -4.32 -1.03
C PRO A 115 -19.58 -5.16 -0.29
N LYS A 116 -19.22 -5.71 0.87
CA LYS A 116 -20.12 -6.47 1.73
C LYS A 116 -20.46 -5.55 2.88
N ASP A 117 -21.74 -5.23 2.93
CA ASP A 117 -22.46 -4.56 4.02
C ASP A 117 -22.62 -3.04 3.94
N LEU A 118 -22.69 -2.48 2.72
CA LEU A 118 -23.38 -1.19 2.49
C LEU A 118 -24.72 -1.44 1.77
N GLN A 119 -25.53 -2.36 2.29
CA GLN A 119 -26.98 -2.26 2.09
C GLN A 119 -27.44 -0.99 2.81
N GLY A 120 -27.58 0.11 2.07
CA GLY A 120 -28.36 1.27 2.50
C GLY A 120 -27.59 2.46 3.08
N GLN A 121 -26.26 2.48 3.05
CA GLN A 121 -25.51 3.70 3.39
C GLN A 121 -24.81 4.26 2.17
N THR A 122 -25.27 5.45 1.77
CA THR A 122 -24.60 6.46 0.94
C THR A 122 -23.29 6.96 1.57
N ASN A 123 -22.57 6.09 2.29
CA ASN A 123 -21.30 6.45 2.92
C ASN A 123 -20.23 6.43 1.83
N GLN A 124 -19.57 7.57 1.70
CA GLN A 124 -18.41 7.79 0.85
C GLN A 124 -17.48 6.58 0.92
N LEU A 125 -17.17 6.00 -0.23
CA LEU A 125 -16.17 4.94 -0.31
C LEU A 125 -14.86 5.50 0.25
N LYS A 126 -14.35 4.87 1.30
CA LYS A 126 -13.13 5.26 2.00
C LYS A 126 -12.03 4.25 1.70
N MET A 127 -10.80 4.73 1.60
CA MET A 127 -9.60 3.95 1.35
C MET A 127 -8.82 3.83 2.65
N SER A 128 -8.50 2.61 3.06
CA SER A 128 -7.65 2.34 4.22
C SER A 128 -6.18 2.67 3.94
N TYR A 129 -5.39 2.86 5.00
CA TYR A 129 -3.92 2.98 4.90
C TYR A 129 -3.27 1.89 4.03
N THR A 130 -3.69 0.63 4.19
CA THR A 130 -3.13 -0.47 3.40
C THR A 130 -3.44 -0.32 1.92
N GLU A 131 -4.64 0.12 1.55
CA GLU A 131 -4.98 0.39 0.14
C GLU A 131 -4.24 1.60 -0.41
N PHE A 132 -4.00 2.62 0.42
CA PHE A 132 -3.17 3.76 0.05
C PHE A 132 -1.72 3.36 -0.26
N VAL A 133 -1.13 2.45 0.53
CA VAL A 133 0.22 1.92 0.24
C VAL A 133 0.26 1.31 -1.16
N TRP A 134 -0.75 0.53 -1.55
CA TRP A 134 -0.82 -0.07 -2.90
C TRP A 134 -0.97 0.99 -4.00
N PHE A 135 -1.84 1.97 -3.78
CA PHE A 135 -1.99 3.12 -4.67
C PHE A 135 -0.65 3.83 -4.87
N LEU A 136 0.03 4.20 -3.78
CA LEU A 136 1.25 4.98 -3.84
C LEU A 136 2.40 4.21 -4.52
N LEU A 137 2.55 2.91 -4.23
CA LEU A 137 3.52 2.06 -4.92
C LEU A 137 3.27 1.98 -6.43
N ALA A 138 2.00 1.88 -6.85
CA ALA A 138 1.64 1.87 -8.26
C ALA A 138 1.79 3.25 -8.93
N GLU A 139 1.64 4.33 -8.17
CA GLU A 139 1.78 5.70 -8.67
C GLU A 139 3.25 6.09 -8.87
N GLU A 140 4.14 5.73 -7.94
CA GLU A 140 5.57 6.08 -7.99
C GLU A 140 6.36 5.33 -9.09
N ASP A 141 6.03 4.06 -9.34
CA ASP A 141 6.64 3.28 -10.43
C ASP A 141 5.59 2.59 -11.29
N LYS A 142 5.10 3.32 -12.30
CA LYS A 142 4.12 2.80 -13.27
C LYS A 142 4.70 1.75 -14.23
N SER A 143 6.01 1.53 -14.25
CA SER A 143 6.66 0.52 -15.09
C SER A 143 6.66 -0.87 -14.45
N HIS A 144 6.46 -0.95 -13.13
CA HIS A 144 6.38 -2.20 -12.41
C HIS A 144 5.18 -3.04 -12.91
N PRO A 145 5.32 -4.37 -13.14
CA PRO A 145 4.23 -5.21 -13.64
C PRO A 145 2.95 -5.09 -12.82
N ARG A 146 3.09 -4.96 -11.50
CA ARG A 146 1.95 -4.75 -10.60
C ARG A 146 1.25 -3.41 -10.82
N ALA A 147 2.00 -2.34 -11.07
CA ALA A 147 1.43 -1.03 -11.32
C ALA A 147 0.65 -1.04 -12.63
N ILE A 148 1.18 -1.70 -13.67
CA ILE A 148 0.48 -1.88 -14.95
C ILE A 148 -0.86 -2.59 -14.71
N GLU A 149 -0.87 -3.70 -13.97
CA GLU A 149 -2.11 -4.40 -13.61
C GLU A 149 -3.07 -3.54 -12.77
N TYR A 150 -2.55 -2.72 -11.85
CA TYR A 150 -3.33 -1.81 -11.01
C TYR A 150 -4.06 -0.76 -11.87
N TRP A 151 -3.33 -0.11 -12.77
CA TRP A 151 -3.89 0.96 -13.61
C TRP A 151 -4.76 0.44 -14.77
N PHE A 152 -4.55 -0.81 -15.19
CA PHE A 152 -5.38 -1.44 -16.22
C PHE A 152 -6.76 -1.87 -15.71
N ARG A 153 -6.87 -2.22 -14.42
CA ARG A 153 -8.11 -2.71 -13.80
C ARG A 153 -9.20 -1.66 -13.70
#